data_AF-A0A536DZI9-F1
#
_entry.id   AF-A0A536DZI9-F1
#
_cell.length_a   1.000
_cell.length_b   1.000
_cell.length_c   1.000
_cell.angle_alpha   90.00
_cell.angle_beta   90.00
_cell.angle_gamma   90.00
#
_symmetry.space_group_name_H-M   'P 1'
#
loop_
_entity.id
_entity.type
_entity.pdbx_description
1 polymer ?
#
loop_
_entity_poly.entity_id
_entity_poly.type
_entity_poly.pdbx_seq_one_letter_code
_entity_poly.pdbx_strand_id
1 'polypeptide(L)'
;MTVKASFTDEVKAELANVQPARPCCQEAELTAMVEALVGAGDGAPLTLRIPRNAVARKVVHLAKVAGGRVETVRKGATEKRPSYRLRLTLPAGRGSADGCCARAILRGTFLARGVLGNPADAYHLEMVVPSGATALVSSGAARAGIALKRTTRRGRTVYYLKGAEPISQLLGLMGANRAVMRFENDRILRDMRSQANRRANSETANMDKRLRAALQQREAIRRLKARDNRLQSLPAALREVAELRLAHPRAGLRELAQVAQISKSAVANRLRRLVGLANRNGLID
;
A
#
# COMPACT_ATOMS: atom_id res chain seq x y z
N MET A 1 -20.66 -3.85 21.13
CA MET A 1 -19.88 -3.67 19.87
C MET A 1 -18.60 -4.47 19.94
N THR A 2 -18.52 -5.59 19.23
CA THR A 2 -17.30 -6.39 19.07
C THR A 2 -16.29 -5.56 18.27
N VAL A 3 -15.15 -5.23 18.89
CA VAL A 3 -14.05 -4.53 18.20
C VAL A 3 -13.56 -5.45 17.09
N LYS A 4 -13.71 -5.02 15.82
CA LYS A 4 -13.19 -5.75 14.66
C LYS A 4 -11.69 -5.97 14.85
N ALA A 5 -11.22 -7.21 14.72
CA ALA A 5 -9.81 -7.54 14.86
C ALA A 5 -8.99 -6.74 13.85
N SER A 6 -7.83 -6.23 14.25
CA SER A 6 -6.94 -5.54 13.32
C SER A 6 -6.33 -6.55 12.34
N PHE A 7 -5.89 -6.09 11.16
CA PHE A 7 -5.25 -7.01 10.19
C PHE A 7 -4.01 -7.69 10.76
N THR A 8 -3.23 -6.99 11.59
CA THR A 8 -2.13 -7.59 12.36
C THR A 8 -2.59 -8.79 13.18
N ASP A 9 -3.78 -8.73 13.77
CA ASP A 9 -4.28 -9.75 14.68
C ASP A 9 -4.73 -10.99 13.95
N GLU A 10 -5.33 -10.82 12.78
CA GLU A 10 -5.69 -11.90 11.90
C GLU A 10 -4.44 -12.64 11.41
N VAL A 11 -3.42 -11.91 10.95
CA VAL A 11 -2.14 -12.48 10.52
C VAL A 11 -1.49 -13.26 11.66
N LYS A 12 -1.44 -12.68 12.87
CA LYS A 12 -0.87 -13.37 14.04
C LYS A 12 -1.68 -14.60 14.45
N ALA A 13 -3.00 -14.56 14.33
CA ALA A 13 -3.85 -15.70 14.61
C ALA A 13 -3.62 -16.84 13.61
N GLU A 14 -3.47 -16.53 12.33
CA GLU A 14 -3.11 -17.48 11.29
C GLU A 14 -1.72 -18.09 11.53
N LEU A 15 -0.70 -17.25 11.68
CA LEU A 15 0.68 -17.70 11.89
C LEU A 15 0.87 -18.51 13.18
N ALA A 16 0.09 -18.22 14.22
CA ALA A 16 0.10 -19.02 15.44
C ALA A 16 -0.35 -20.47 15.22
N ASN A 17 -1.08 -20.77 14.15
CA ASN A 17 -1.47 -22.14 13.79
C ASN A 17 -0.43 -22.85 12.89
N VAL A 18 0.55 -22.14 12.33
CA VAL A 18 1.58 -22.71 11.43
C VAL A 18 2.64 -23.44 12.24
N GLN A 19 2.51 -24.77 12.43
CA GLN A 19 3.45 -25.56 13.22
C GLN A 19 4.72 -25.93 12.42
N PRO A 20 5.93 -25.63 12.92
CA PRO A 20 7.15 -26.13 12.30
C PRO A 20 7.28 -27.64 12.46
N ALA A 21 7.48 -28.34 11.35
CA ALA A 21 7.61 -29.80 11.34
C ALA A 21 8.94 -30.30 11.94
N ARG A 22 10.04 -29.54 11.76
CA ARG A 22 11.39 -29.95 12.20
C ARG A 22 11.70 -29.41 13.61
N PRO A 23 12.36 -30.20 14.48
CA PRO A 23 12.79 -29.74 15.81
C PRO A 23 13.61 -28.45 15.77
N CYS A 24 14.58 -28.35 14.85
CA CYS A 24 15.40 -27.15 14.68
C CYS A 24 14.57 -25.88 14.37
N CYS A 25 13.45 -26.03 13.65
CA CYS A 25 12.56 -24.90 13.38
C CYS A 25 11.70 -24.54 14.61
N GLN A 26 11.32 -25.53 15.42
CA GLN A 26 10.57 -25.30 16.67
C GLN A 26 11.43 -24.50 17.66
N GLU A 27 12.69 -24.91 17.82
CA GLU A 27 13.71 -24.20 18.61
C GLU A 27 13.96 -22.79 18.09
N ALA A 28 14.17 -22.63 16.78
CA ALA A 28 14.44 -21.35 16.15
C ALA A 28 13.27 -20.36 16.33
N GLU A 29 12.03 -20.83 16.14
CA GLU A 29 10.84 -19.99 16.33
C GLU A 29 10.66 -19.60 17.79
N LEU A 30 10.78 -20.55 18.72
CA LEU A 30 10.69 -20.27 20.15
C LEU A 30 11.75 -19.27 20.60
N THR A 31 13.01 -19.48 20.19
CA THR A 31 14.12 -18.57 20.49
C THR A 31 13.84 -17.17 19.97
N ALA A 32 13.40 -17.04 18.72
CA ALA A 32 13.05 -15.75 18.13
C ALA A 32 11.88 -15.06 18.84
N MET A 33 10.87 -15.81 19.28
CA MET A 33 9.76 -15.26 20.06
C MET A 33 10.25 -14.71 21.42
N VAL A 34 11.11 -15.46 22.11
CA VAL A 34 11.62 -15.08 23.43
C VAL A 34 12.57 -13.90 23.33
N GLU A 35 13.55 -13.95 22.42
CA GLU A 35 14.50 -12.86 22.23
C GLU A 35 13.84 -11.55 21.81
N ALA A 36 12.83 -11.62 20.94
CA ALA A 36 12.04 -10.45 20.56
C ALA A 36 11.24 -9.88 21.76
N LEU A 37 10.85 -10.70 22.74
CA LEU A 37 10.09 -10.23 23.90
C LEU A 37 10.99 -9.65 24.99
N VAL A 38 12.06 -10.33 25.38
CA VAL A 38 12.85 -10.02 26.57
C VAL A 38 14.35 -9.87 26.32
N GLY A 39 14.84 -10.16 25.11
CA GLY A 39 16.27 -10.21 24.78
C GLY A 39 16.87 -11.61 24.93
N ALA A 40 18.18 -11.71 24.72
CA ALA A 40 18.90 -12.98 24.83
C ALA A 40 18.75 -13.56 26.25
N GLY A 41 18.28 -14.81 26.33
CA GLY A 41 18.24 -15.55 27.59
C GLY A 41 19.61 -16.08 27.98
N ASP A 42 19.88 -16.09 29.28
CA ASP A 42 21.08 -16.60 29.95
C ASP A 42 20.89 -18.04 30.48
N GLY A 43 19.78 -18.70 30.14
CA GLY A 43 19.44 -20.04 30.63
C GLY A 43 18.61 -20.04 31.92
N ALA A 44 18.43 -18.89 32.59
CA ALA A 44 17.52 -18.78 33.71
C ALA A 44 16.04 -18.77 33.26
N PRO A 45 15.08 -19.09 34.14
CA PRO A 45 13.66 -18.99 33.81
C PRO A 45 13.26 -17.55 33.47
N LEU A 46 12.67 -17.37 32.29
CA LEU A 46 12.27 -16.07 31.73
C LEU A 46 10.77 -15.84 31.93
N THR A 47 10.40 -14.58 32.19
CA THR A 47 9.00 -14.18 32.27
C THR A 47 8.58 -13.40 31.01
N LEU A 48 7.65 -13.95 30.24
CA LEU A 48 7.13 -13.37 29.02
C LEU A 48 5.76 -12.74 29.25
N ARG A 49 5.52 -11.57 28.67
CA ARG A 49 4.20 -10.93 28.59
C ARG A 49 3.70 -10.96 27.15
N ILE A 50 2.68 -11.77 26.88
CA ILE A 50 2.16 -11.99 25.53
C ILE A 50 0.71 -11.48 25.46
N PRO A 51 0.40 -10.46 24.63
CA PRO A 51 -0.92 -9.83 24.59
C PRO A 51 -2.00 -10.65 23.87
N ARG A 52 -1.68 -11.85 23.35
CA ARG A 52 -2.57 -12.63 22.48
C ARG A 52 -2.59 -14.11 22.87
N ASN A 53 -3.80 -14.66 22.99
CA ASN A 53 -3.99 -16.06 23.35
C ASN A 53 -3.35 -17.04 22.34
N ALA A 54 -3.57 -16.83 21.04
CA ALA A 54 -3.02 -17.71 20.01
C ALA A 54 -1.48 -17.77 20.07
N VAL A 55 -0.84 -16.61 20.23
CA VAL A 55 0.62 -16.50 20.40
C VAL A 55 1.07 -17.15 21.70
N ALA A 56 0.34 -16.97 22.81
CA ALA A 56 0.66 -17.61 24.09
C ALA A 56 0.58 -19.14 24.00
N ARG A 57 -0.48 -19.68 23.37
CA ARG A 57 -0.63 -21.13 23.13
C ARG A 57 0.51 -21.66 22.27
N LYS A 58 0.91 -20.91 21.24
CA LYS A 58 2.06 -21.25 20.39
C LYS A 58 3.35 -21.37 21.21
N VAL A 59 3.65 -20.38 22.06
CA VAL A 59 4.84 -20.43 22.93
C VAL A 59 4.82 -21.64 23.86
N VAL A 60 3.68 -21.91 24.52
CA VAL A 60 3.55 -23.09 25.40
C VAL A 60 3.77 -24.38 24.62
N HIS A 61 3.18 -24.50 23.44
CA HIS A 61 3.35 -25.67 22.58
C HIS A 61 4.81 -25.85 22.17
N LEU A 62 5.43 -24.82 21.59
CA LEU A 62 6.83 -24.85 21.15
C LEU A 62 7.79 -25.15 22.31
N ALA A 63 7.58 -24.54 23.48
CA ALA A 63 8.38 -24.82 24.67
C ALA A 63 8.32 -26.30 25.07
N LYS A 64 7.14 -26.92 25.03
CA LYS A 64 7.00 -28.36 25.35
C LYS A 64 7.67 -29.26 24.31
N VAL A 65 7.45 -29.02 23.02
CA VAL A 65 7.96 -29.91 21.96
C VAL A 65 9.47 -29.74 21.72
N ALA A 66 10.03 -28.55 21.98
CA ALA A 66 11.46 -28.29 21.86
C ALA A 66 12.27 -28.71 23.10
N GLY A 67 11.65 -29.33 24.11
CA GLY A 67 12.33 -29.78 25.34
C GLY A 67 12.58 -28.70 26.39
N GLY A 68 11.91 -27.54 26.27
CA GLY A 68 11.87 -26.52 27.31
C GLY A 68 10.88 -26.85 28.43
N ARG A 69 10.89 -26.04 29.50
CA ARG A 69 9.98 -26.21 30.65
C ARG A 69 9.08 -25.00 30.81
N VAL A 70 7.77 -25.20 30.91
CA VAL A 70 6.81 -24.15 31.23
C VAL A 70 6.43 -24.28 32.71
N GLU A 71 6.82 -23.31 33.53
CA GLU A 71 6.57 -23.33 34.98
C GLU A 71 5.19 -22.78 35.31
N THR A 72 4.82 -21.65 34.73
CA THR A 72 3.51 -21.03 35.00
C THR A 72 2.94 -20.34 33.76
N VAL A 73 1.61 -20.37 33.66
CA VAL A 73 0.84 -19.60 32.68
C VAL A 73 -0.29 -18.90 33.43
N ARG A 74 -0.27 -17.57 33.48
CA ARG A 74 -1.31 -16.76 34.13
C ARG A 74 -1.97 -15.83 33.13
N LYS A 75 -3.30 -15.87 33.06
CA LYS A 75 -4.10 -14.89 32.31
C LYS A 75 -4.20 -13.61 33.15
N GLY A 76 -3.93 -12.46 32.53
CA GLY A 76 -4.10 -11.15 33.15
C GLY A 76 -5.57 -10.77 33.29
N ALA A 77 -5.86 -9.86 34.22
CA ALA A 77 -7.22 -9.49 34.63
C ALA A 77 -8.04 -8.72 33.57
N THR A 78 -7.40 -8.16 32.54
CA THR A 78 -8.10 -7.35 31.54
C THR A 78 -8.95 -8.21 30.59
N GLU A 79 -10.28 -8.13 30.71
CA GLU A 79 -11.20 -8.90 29.85
C GLU A 79 -11.15 -8.51 28.37
N LYS A 80 -11.10 -7.20 28.07
CA LYS A 80 -11.13 -6.70 26.67
C LYS A 80 -9.85 -7.00 25.88
N ARG A 81 -8.70 -7.13 26.56
CA ARG A 81 -7.38 -7.40 25.97
C ARG A 81 -6.53 -8.25 26.92
N PRO A 82 -6.84 -9.56 27.06
CA PRO A 82 -6.16 -10.41 28.00
C PRO A 82 -4.69 -10.59 27.60
N SER A 83 -3.77 -10.25 28.50
CA SER A 83 -2.36 -10.55 28.37
C SER A 83 -2.01 -11.80 29.16
N TYR A 84 -1.13 -12.65 28.65
CA TYR A 84 -0.66 -13.85 29.31
C TYR A 84 0.74 -13.61 29.86
N ARG A 85 0.95 -13.97 31.12
CA ARG A 85 2.27 -14.03 31.76
C ARG A 85 2.71 -15.48 31.77
N LEU A 86 3.80 -15.78 31.08
CA LEU A 86 4.36 -17.13 31.01
C LEU A 86 5.74 -17.12 31.66
N ARG A 87 6.02 -18.07 32.54
CA ARG A 87 7.37 -18.32 33.06
C ARG A 87 7.88 -19.64 32.49
N LEU A 88 9.02 -19.60 31.80
CA LEU A 88 9.56 -20.76 31.11
C LEU A 88 11.09 -20.77 31.06
N THR A 89 11.66 -21.96 30.92
CA THR A 89 13.08 -22.19 30.61
C THR A 89 13.21 -22.65 29.17
N LEU A 90 14.09 -21.99 28.42
CA LEU A 90 14.38 -22.34 27.03
C LEU A 90 15.17 -23.66 26.95
N PRO A 91 15.00 -24.43 25.87
CA PRO A 91 15.91 -25.53 25.57
C PRO A 91 17.31 -25.02 25.19
N ALA A 92 18.30 -25.91 25.20
CA ALA A 92 19.67 -25.58 24.80
C ALA A 92 19.79 -25.26 23.30
N GLY A 93 18.99 -25.94 22.45
CA GLY A 93 18.96 -25.73 21.01
C GLY A 93 18.35 -24.38 20.61
N ARG A 94 18.97 -23.72 19.63
CA ARG A 94 18.51 -22.44 19.04
C ARG A 94 18.15 -22.57 17.55
N GLY A 95 18.05 -23.80 17.04
CA GLY A 95 17.87 -24.11 15.62
C GLY A 95 19.17 -24.17 14.82
N SER A 96 19.05 -24.32 13.49
CA SER A 96 20.18 -24.47 12.57
C SER A 96 20.39 -23.24 11.66
N ALA A 97 21.48 -23.26 10.90
CA ALA A 97 21.78 -22.26 9.87
C ALA A 97 20.92 -22.41 8.59
N ASP A 98 20.04 -23.40 8.52
CA ASP A 98 19.25 -23.68 7.32
C ASP A 98 18.21 -22.60 7.02
N GLY A 99 17.78 -22.54 5.75
CA GLY A 99 16.68 -21.69 5.31
C GLY A 99 15.34 -21.99 6.02
N CYS A 100 15.12 -23.24 6.45
CA CYS A 100 13.91 -23.59 7.20
C CYS A 100 13.83 -22.86 8.56
N CYS A 101 14.95 -22.72 9.26
CA CYS A 101 15.04 -21.94 10.50
C CYS A 101 14.97 -20.44 10.26
N ALA A 102 15.42 -19.94 9.10
CA ALA A 102 15.29 -18.52 8.74
C ALA A 102 13.83 -18.05 8.72
N ARG A 103 12.95 -18.86 8.10
CA ARG A 103 11.50 -18.67 8.11
C ARG A 103 10.93 -18.70 9.52
N ALA A 104 11.36 -19.67 10.33
CA ALA A 104 10.90 -19.86 11.71
C ALA A 104 11.28 -18.66 12.60
N ILE A 105 12.50 -18.13 12.43
CA ILE A 105 12.96 -16.92 13.11
C ILE A 105 12.05 -15.74 12.79
N LEU A 106 11.84 -15.45 11.49
CA LEU A 106 11.02 -14.31 11.06
C LEU A 106 9.57 -14.42 11.56
N ARG A 107 8.98 -15.63 11.50
CA ARG A 107 7.65 -15.89 12.05
C ARG A 107 7.61 -15.66 13.56
N GLY A 108 8.57 -16.19 14.31
CA GLY A 108 8.65 -16.01 15.76
C GLY A 108 8.79 -14.54 16.17
N THR A 109 9.68 -13.80 15.50
CA THR A 109 9.85 -12.36 15.71
C THR A 109 8.58 -11.58 15.39
N PHE A 110 7.90 -11.88 14.28
CA PHE A 110 6.65 -11.23 13.91
C PHE A 110 5.51 -11.54 14.90
N LEU A 111 5.35 -12.80 15.32
CA LEU A 111 4.35 -13.18 16.32
C LEU A 111 4.56 -12.39 17.63
N ALA A 112 5.81 -12.28 18.09
CA ALA A 112 6.18 -11.58 19.31
C ALA A 112 5.99 -10.05 19.22
N ARG A 113 6.53 -9.42 18.16
CA ARG A 113 6.70 -7.95 18.09
C ARG A 113 6.27 -7.31 16.77
N GLY A 114 5.73 -8.11 15.85
CA GLY A 114 5.24 -7.66 14.55
C GLY A 114 4.00 -6.78 14.64
N VAL A 115 3.94 -5.77 13.80
CA VAL A 115 2.76 -4.96 13.50
C VAL A 115 2.71 -4.78 11.99
N LEU A 116 1.53 -4.91 11.43
CA LEU A 116 1.24 -4.68 10.02
C LEU A 116 0.20 -3.57 9.92
N GLY A 117 0.57 -2.49 9.24
CA GLY A 117 -0.31 -1.39 8.90
C GLY A 117 -1.53 -1.90 8.13
N ASN A 118 -2.64 -1.18 8.26
CA ASN A 118 -3.85 -1.52 7.52
C ASN A 118 -3.56 -1.38 6.01
N PRO A 119 -3.78 -2.44 5.20
CA PRO A 119 -3.57 -2.41 3.76
C PRO A 119 -4.32 -1.26 3.06
N ALA A 120 -5.44 -0.82 3.64
CA ALA A 120 -6.23 0.31 3.16
C ALA A 120 -5.47 1.65 3.20
N ASP A 121 -4.58 1.85 4.18
CA ASP A 121 -3.95 3.15 4.45
C ASP A 121 -2.55 3.19 3.83
N ALA A 122 -1.64 2.33 4.30
CA ALA A 122 -0.27 2.22 3.81
C ALA A 122 0.32 0.82 4.08
N TYR A 123 1.06 0.31 3.09
CA TYR A 123 1.78 -0.96 3.20
C TYR A 123 3.05 -0.78 4.03
N HIS A 124 2.94 -1.08 5.32
CA HIS A 124 4.03 -0.93 6.26
C HIS A 124 4.02 -2.07 7.29
N LEU A 125 5.14 -2.76 7.44
CA LEU A 125 5.34 -3.82 8.44
C LEU A 125 6.48 -3.40 9.35
N GLU A 126 6.33 -3.58 10.66
CA GLU A 126 7.38 -3.35 11.66
C GLU A 126 7.53 -4.53 12.60
N MET A 127 8.77 -4.78 13.04
CA MET A 127 9.11 -5.65 14.17
C MET A 127 10.05 -4.90 15.10
N VAL A 128 9.57 -4.59 16.30
CA VAL A 128 10.34 -3.81 17.30
C VAL A 128 10.94 -4.75 18.33
N VAL A 129 12.26 -4.90 18.31
CA VAL A 129 12.99 -5.87 19.15
C VAL A 129 14.03 -5.19 20.05
N PRO A 130 14.39 -5.79 21.19
CA PRO A 130 15.56 -5.37 21.97
C PRO A 130 16.85 -5.53 21.17
N SER A 131 17.89 -4.77 21.50
CA SER A 131 19.18 -4.82 20.80
C SER A 131 19.79 -6.22 20.76
N GLY A 132 19.62 -7.03 21.82
CA GLY A 132 20.11 -8.40 21.89
C GLY A 132 19.51 -9.38 20.87
N ALA A 133 18.33 -9.08 20.31
CA ALA A 133 17.69 -9.92 19.29
C ALA A 133 18.13 -9.59 17.86
N THR A 134 18.89 -8.50 17.67
CA THR A 134 19.26 -7.97 16.34
C THR A 134 20.02 -9.00 15.50
N ALA A 135 20.97 -9.72 16.10
CA ALA A 135 21.79 -10.69 15.38
C ALA A 135 20.93 -11.82 14.78
N LEU A 136 20.00 -12.37 15.57
CA LEU A 136 19.11 -13.43 15.16
C LEU A 136 18.18 -12.98 14.02
N VAL A 137 17.54 -11.82 14.17
CA VAL A 137 16.62 -11.28 13.16
C VAL A 137 17.34 -10.95 11.86
N SER A 138 18.51 -10.29 11.92
CA SER A 138 19.31 -9.99 10.73
C SER A 138 19.76 -11.25 10.02
N SER A 139 20.19 -12.27 10.77
CA SER A 139 20.61 -13.55 10.19
C SER A 139 19.44 -14.27 9.50
N GLY A 140 18.27 -14.34 10.17
CA GLY A 140 17.07 -14.91 9.57
C GLY A 140 16.62 -14.18 8.30
N ALA A 141 16.68 -12.84 8.30
CA ALA A 141 16.33 -12.03 7.14
C ALA A 141 17.28 -12.26 5.96
N ALA A 142 18.59 -12.25 6.21
CA ALA A 142 19.60 -12.48 5.17
C ALA A 142 19.46 -13.87 4.53
N ARG A 143 19.32 -14.93 5.34
CA ARG A 143 19.15 -16.31 4.84
C ARG A 143 17.82 -16.53 4.12
N ALA A 144 16.80 -15.74 4.43
CA ALA A 144 15.51 -15.80 3.76
C ALA A 144 15.44 -14.90 2.51
N GLY A 145 16.48 -14.12 2.21
CA GLY A 145 16.46 -13.14 1.11
C GLY A 145 15.48 -11.98 1.33
N ILE A 146 15.17 -11.64 2.59
CA ILE A 146 14.27 -10.54 2.93
C ILE A 146 15.08 -9.29 3.30
N ALA A 147 14.97 -8.25 2.47
CA ALA A 147 15.67 -6.98 2.67
C ALA A 147 14.97 -6.10 3.75
N LEU A 148 15.07 -6.50 5.02
CA LEU A 148 14.55 -5.71 6.13
C LEU A 148 15.37 -4.41 6.28
N LYS A 149 14.69 -3.27 6.27
CA LYS A 149 15.30 -2.00 6.66
C LYS A 149 15.36 -1.91 8.18
N ARG A 150 16.34 -1.20 8.71
CA ARG A 150 16.57 -1.07 10.16
C ARG A 150 16.63 0.40 10.57
N THR A 151 16.02 0.71 11.71
CA THR A 151 16.20 1.98 12.43
C THR A 151 16.22 1.73 13.94
N THR A 152 16.56 2.74 14.73
CA THR A 152 16.58 2.66 16.19
C THR A 152 15.54 3.62 16.77
N ARG A 153 14.71 3.13 17.70
CA ARG A 153 13.69 3.93 18.38
C ARG A 153 13.68 3.61 19.87
N ARG A 154 13.93 4.62 20.71
CA ARG A 154 13.94 4.49 22.19
C ARG A 154 14.79 3.31 22.69
N GLY A 155 16.03 3.21 22.18
CA GLY A 155 16.97 2.14 22.54
C GLY A 155 16.59 0.74 22.03
N ARG A 156 15.60 0.62 21.14
CA ARG A 156 15.19 -0.63 20.50
C ARG A 156 15.45 -0.59 19.00
N THR A 157 15.69 -1.75 18.43
CA THR A 157 15.85 -1.92 16.99
C THR A 157 14.50 -2.15 16.34
N VAL A 158 14.18 -1.38 15.31
CA VAL A 158 12.98 -1.51 14.51
C VAL A 158 13.37 -2.03 13.14
N TYR A 159 12.96 -3.25 12.83
CA TYR A 159 13.00 -3.78 11.48
C TYR A 159 11.71 -3.45 10.76
N TYR A 160 11.78 -3.00 9.51
CA TYR A 160 10.59 -2.63 8.77
C TYR A 160 10.67 -2.93 7.27
N LEU A 161 9.50 -3.10 6.66
CA LEU A 161 9.29 -3.21 5.23
C LEU A 161 8.26 -2.20 4.77
N LYS A 162 8.50 -1.63 3.58
CA LYS A 162 7.58 -0.72 2.89
C LYS A 162 7.22 -1.31 1.54
N GLY A 163 5.96 -1.14 1.14
CA GLY A 163 5.45 -1.62 -0.14
C GLY A 163 4.81 -3.00 -0.04
N ALA A 164 3.91 -3.28 -0.98
CA ALA A 164 3.10 -4.50 -0.94
C ALA A 164 3.92 -5.76 -1.20
N GLU A 165 4.73 -5.77 -2.25
CA GLU A 165 5.51 -6.93 -2.68
C GLU A 165 6.40 -7.53 -1.57
N PRO A 166 7.32 -6.77 -0.93
CA PRO A 166 8.18 -7.35 0.11
C PRO A 166 7.39 -7.80 1.35
N ILE A 167 6.26 -7.16 1.65
CA ILE A 167 5.38 -7.58 2.76
C ILE A 167 4.69 -8.89 2.41
N SER A 168 4.13 -9.01 1.20
CA SER A 168 3.48 -10.22 0.70
C SER A 168 4.45 -11.40 0.67
N GLN A 169 5.69 -11.17 0.19
CA GLN A 169 6.77 -12.15 0.20
C GLN A 169 7.09 -12.63 1.62
N LEU A 170 7.23 -11.72 2.60
CA LEU A 170 7.50 -12.09 3.99
C LEU A 170 6.31 -12.87 4.61
N LEU A 171 5.07 -12.44 4.38
CA LEU A 171 3.87 -13.13 4.86
C LEU A 171 3.78 -14.56 4.30
N GLY A 172 3.98 -14.72 2.99
CA GLY A 172 3.99 -16.01 2.32
C GLY A 172 5.13 -16.91 2.83
N LEU A 173 6.33 -16.34 3.00
CA LEU A 173 7.45 -17.06 3.60
C LEU A 173 7.07 -17.57 4.99
N MET A 174 6.48 -16.76 5.86
CA MET A 174 6.08 -17.19 7.21
C MET A 174 4.93 -18.22 7.22
N GLY A 175 4.20 -18.37 6.12
CA GLY A 175 3.08 -19.30 5.96
C GLY A 175 1.70 -18.68 6.20
N ALA A 176 1.56 -17.36 6.11
CA ALA A 176 0.30 -16.65 6.27
C ALA A 176 -0.49 -16.58 4.95
N ASN A 177 -0.83 -17.74 4.38
CA ASN A 177 -1.43 -17.84 3.04
C ASN A 177 -2.77 -17.09 2.91
N ARG A 178 -3.65 -17.17 3.91
CA ARG A 178 -4.94 -16.47 3.93
C ARG A 178 -4.73 -14.96 4.05
N ALA A 179 -3.79 -14.54 4.89
CA ALA A 179 -3.44 -13.13 5.00
C ALA A 179 -2.86 -12.60 3.68
N VAL A 180 -2.01 -13.36 2.99
CA VAL A 180 -1.50 -13.01 1.64
C VAL A 180 -2.65 -12.85 0.65
N MET A 181 -3.56 -13.82 0.55
CA MET A 181 -4.70 -13.70 -0.37
C MET A 181 -5.55 -12.46 -0.10
N ARG A 182 -5.86 -12.19 1.17
CA ARG A 182 -6.60 -10.99 1.56
C ARG A 182 -5.82 -9.72 1.22
N PHE A 183 -4.53 -9.70 1.51
CA PHE A 183 -3.65 -8.57 1.24
C PHE A 183 -3.57 -8.24 -0.26
N GLU A 184 -3.43 -9.26 -1.11
CA GLU A 184 -3.42 -9.10 -2.56
C GLU A 184 -4.77 -8.63 -3.10
N ASN A 185 -5.89 -9.17 -2.58
CA ASN A 185 -7.22 -8.71 -2.97
C ASN A 185 -7.44 -7.22 -2.62
N ASP A 186 -7.07 -6.81 -1.40
CA ASP A 186 -7.17 -5.41 -0.97
C ASP A 186 -6.28 -4.51 -1.85
N ARG A 187 -5.10 -5.01 -2.25
CA ARG A 187 -4.19 -4.31 -3.18
C ARG A 187 -4.79 -4.13 -4.56
N ILE A 188 -5.32 -5.19 -5.17
CA ILE A 188 -5.95 -5.14 -6.49
C ILE A 188 -7.11 -4.13 -6.49
N LEU A 189 -8.00 -4.20 -5.50
CA LEU A 189 -9.13 -3.29 -5.40
C LEU A 189 -8.68 -1.83 -5.23
N ARG A 190 -7.62 -1.57 -4.46
CA ARG A 190 -7.03 -0.24 -4.30
C ARG A 190 -6.44 0.28 -5.60
N ASP A 191 -5.70 -0.56 -6.33
CA ASP A 191 -5.08 -0.19 -7.60
C ASP A 191 -6.14 0.10 -8.67
N MET A 192 -7.20 -0.72 -8.75
CA MET A 192 -8.34 -0.49 -9.63
C MET A 192 -9.05 0.83 -9.33
N ARG A 193 -9.35 1.11 -8.05
CA ARG A 193 -9.97 2.38 -7.62
C ARG A 193 -9.07 3.57 -7.95
N SER A 194 -7.77 3.44 -7.71
CA SER A 194 -6.79 4.48 -8.00
C SER A 194 -6.72 4.78 -9.51
N GLN A 195 -6.74 3.74 -10.35
CA GLN A 195 -6.78 3.89 -11.81
C GLN A 195 -8.09 4.54 -12.27
N ALA A 196 -9.25 4.09 -11.77
CA ALA A 196 -10.55 4.67 -12.08
C ALA A 196 -10.61 6.15 -11.70
N ASN A 197 -10.12 6.52 -10.51
CA ASN A 197 -10.06 7.90 -10.05
C ASN A 197 -9.15 8.76 -10.96
N ARG A 198 -7.96 8.25 -11.32
CA ARG A 198 -7.07 8.97 -12.24
C ARG A 198 -7.72 9.18 -13.61
N ARG A 199 -8.45 8.18 -14.12
CA ARG A 199 -9.16 8.26 -15.39
C ARG A 199 -10.29 9.29 -15.32
N ALA A 200 -11.17 9.20 -14.32
CA ALA A 200 -12.27 10.12 -14.11
C ALA A 200 -11.79 11.57 -13.95
N ASN A 201 -10.72 11.79 -13.17
CA ASN A 201 -10.11 13.11 -13.01
C ASN A 201 -9.54 13.64 -14.34
N SER A 202 -8.90 12.77 -15.11
CA SER A 202 -8.33 13.14 -16.42
C SER A 202 -9.43 13.47 -17.44
N GLU A 203 -10.53 12.71 -17.45
CA GLU A 203 -11.69 12.95 -18.31
C GLU A 203 -12.39 14.26 -17.95
N THR A 204 -12.63 14.50 -16.66
CA THR A 204 -13.21 15.75 -16.13
C THR A 204 -12.34 16.96 -16.51
N ALA A 205 -11.03 16.90 -16.24
CA ALA A 205 -10.12 18.00 -16.59
C ALA A 205 -10.06 18.26 -18.10
N ASN A 206 -10.15 17.22 -18.94
CA ASN A 206 -10.21 17.36 -20.39
C ASN A 206 -11.52 17.98 -20.87
N MET A 207 -12.65 17.60 -20.26
CA MET A 207 -13.96 18.18 -20.55
C MET A 207 -13.99 19.66 -20.19
N ASP A 208 -13.49 20.04 -19.01
CA ASP A 208 -13.41 21.43 -18.57
C ASP A 208 -12.54 22.31 -19.48
N LYS A 209 -11.40 21.78 -19.93
CA LYS A 209 -10.53 22.48 -20.90
C LYS A 209 -11.24 22.68 -22.24
N ARG A 210 -11.94 21.66 -22.74
CA ARG A 210 -12.71 21.75 -24.00
C ARG A 210 -13.85 22.74 -23.90
N LEU A 211 -14.61 22.72 -22.79
CA LEU A 211 -15.72 23.64 -22.55
C LEU A 211 -15.22 25.09 -22.51
N ARG A 212 -14.16 25.36 -21.74
CA ARG A 212 -13.55 26.70 -21.67
C ARG A 212 -13.09 27.20 -23.04
N ALA A 213 -12.41 26.35 -23.81
CA ALA A 213 -11.97 26.70 -25.17
C ALA A 213 -13.16 26.99 -26.10
N ALA A 214 -14.22 26.19 -26.05
CA ALA A 214 -15.42 26.41 -26.87
C ALA A 214 -16.11 27.74 -26.52
N LEU A 215 -16.21 28.07 -25.23
CA LEU A 215 -16.77 29.35 -24.78
C LEU A 215 -15.92 30.55 -25.26
N GLN A 216 -14.59 30.47 -25.13
CA GLN A 216 -13.67 31.51 -25.62
C GLN A 216 -13.76 31.69 -27.14
N GLN A 217 -13.79 30.60 -27.90
CA GLN A 217 -13.93 30.63 -29.35
C GLN A 217 -15.25 31.29 -29.76
N ARG A 218 -16.35 30.91 -29.12
CA ARG A 218 -17.68 31.47 -29.39
C ARG A 218 -17.72 32.97 -29.12
N GLU A 219 -17.14 33.41 -28.01
CA GLU A 219 -17.09 34.82 -27.65
C GLU A 219 -16.21 35.63 -28.61
N ALA A 220 -15.05 35.09 -29.00
CA ALA A 220 -14.22 35.70 -30.03
C ALA A 220 -14.95 35.88 -31.37
N ILE A 221 -15.66 34.85 -31.82
CA ILE A 221 -16.44 34.91 -33.07
C ILE A 221 -17.58 35.93 -32.96
N ARG A 222 -18.29 36.00 -31.82
CA ARG A 222 -19.34 37.00 -31.59
C ARG A 222 -18.80 38.43 -31.65
N ARG A 223 -17.63 38.69 -31.04
CA ARG A 223 -16.97 40.00 -31.11
C ARG A 223 -16.57 40.38 -32.54
N LEU A 224 -16.08 39.43 -33.34
CA LEU A 224 -15.78 39.64 -34.77
C LEU A 224 -17.04 39.95 -35.59
N LYS A 225 -18.18 39.35 -35.25
CA LYS A 225 -19.46 39.63 -35.91
C LYS A 225 -19.98 41.03 -35.55
N ALA A 226 -19.81 41.46 -34.30
CA ALA A 226 -20.32 42.75 -33.80
C ALA A 226 -19.49 43.97 -34.23
N ARG A 227 -18.16 43.84 -34.41
CA ARG A 227 -17.28 44.93 -34.86
C ARG A 227 -17.30 45.04 -36.39
N ASP A 228 -18.09 45.97 -36.94
CA ASP A 228 -18.16 46.31 -38.38
C ASP A 228 -18.31 45.13 -39.33
N ASN A 229 -19.03 44.08 -38.90
CA ASN A 229 -19.21 42.87 -39.70
C ASN A 229 -17.86 42.25 -40.18
N ARG A 230 -16.75 42.46 -39.43
CA ARG A 230 -15.40 41.94 -39.77
C ARG A 230 -15.38 40.45 -40.04
N LEU A 231 -16.32 39.68 -39.48
CA LEU A 231 -16.46 38.27 -39.80
C LEU A 231 -16.70 38.05 -41.30
N GLN A 232 -17.51 38.88 -41.96
CA GLN A 232 -17.85 38.73 -43.38
C GLN A 232 -16.71 39.09 -44.32
N SER A 233 -15.74 39.90 -43.88
CA SER A 233 -14.53 40.19 -44.67
C SER A 233 -13.45 39.10 -44.56
N LEU A 234 -13.64 38.09 -43.70
CA LEU A 234 -12.68 36.99 -43.58
C LEU A 234 -12.78 35.98 -44.75
N PRO A 235 -11.69 35.27 -45.06
CA PRO A 235 -11.71 34.16 -46.02
C PRO A 235 -12.84 33.16 -45.74
N ALA A 236 -13.48 32.64 -46.79
CA ALA A 236 -14.62 31.72 -46.70
C ALA A 236 -14.38 30.55 -45.73
N ALA A 237 -13.19 29.94 -45.81
CA ALA A 237 -12.77 28.86 -44.93
C ALA A 237 -12.80 29.19 -43.42
N LEU A 238 -12.57 30.45 -43.03
CA LEU A 238 -12.68 30.92 -41.64
C LEU A 238 -14.13 31.22 -41.27
N ARG A 239 -14.90 31.80 -42.19
CA ARG A 239 -16.33 32.11 -42.00
C ARG A 239 -17.15 30.84 -41.75
N GLU A 240 -16.96 29.82 -42.59
CA GLU A 240 -17.63 28.51 -42.45
C GLU A 240 -17.40 27.91 -41.06
N VAL A 241 -16.15 27.90 -40.57
CA VAL A 241 -15.84 27.34 -39.25
C VAL A 241 -16.37 28.20 -38.11
N ALA A 242 -16.43 29.52 -38.29
CA ALA A 242 -17.02 30.44 -37.33
C ALA A 242 -18.53 30.21 -37.19
N GLU A 243 -19.25 30.10 -38.31
CA GLU A 243 -20.67 29.82 -38.36
C GLU A 243 -21.00 28.45 -37.78
N LEU A 244 -20.24 27.41 -38.15
CA LEU A 244 -20.38 26.07 -37.56
C LEU A 244 -20.17 26.05 -36.05
N ARG A 245 -19.20 26.81 -35.53
CA ARG A 245 -18.97 26.91 -34.08
C ARG A 245 -20.11 27.64 -33.36
N LEU A 246 -20.74 28.63 -34.00
CA LEU A 246 -21.93 29.30 -33.46
C LEU A 246 -23.17 28.41 -33.51
N ALA A 247 -23.36 27.67 -34.61
CA ALA A 247 -24.47 26.75 -34.82
C ALA A 247 -24.38 25.51 -33.93
N HIS A 248 -23.16 25.07 -33.60
CA HIS A 248 -22.90 23.92 -32.72
C HIS A 248 -22.03 24.30 -31.50
N PRO A 249 -22.57 25.05 -30.51
CA PRO A 249 -21.79 25.56 -29.37
C PRO A 249 -21.19 24.48 -28.48
N ARG A 250 -21.85 23.32 -28.41
CA ARG A 250 -21.44 22.18 -27.56
C ARG A 250 -20.53 21.19 -28.30
N ALA A 251 -20.37 21.34 -29.61
CA ALA A 251 -19.68 20.33 -30.41
C ALA A 251 -18.16 20.31 -30.15
N GLY A 252 -17.57 19.13 -30.07
CA GLY A 252 -16.12 18.96 -30.05
C GLY A 252 -15.46 19.39 -31.36
N LEU A 253 -14.12 19.48 -31.37
CA LEU A 253 -13.37 19.73 -32.62
C LEU A 253 -13.54 18.60 -33.65
N ARG A 254 -13.76 17.36 -33.20
CA ARG A 254 -14.00 16.21 -34.08
C ARG A 254 -15.38 16.30 -34.75
N GLU A 255 -16.41 16.64 -33.99
CA GLU A 255 -17.78 16.79 -34.51
C GLU A 255 -17.85 17.95 -35.51
N LEU A 256 -17.24 19.10 -35.20
CA LEU A 256 -17.14 20.19 -36.18
C LEU A 256 -16.37 19.80 -37.45
N ALA A 257 -15.32 19.01 -37.31
CA ALA A 257 -14.52 18.53 -38.44
C ALA A 257 -15.33 17.59 -39.34
N GLN A 258 -16.15 16.73 -38.74
CA GLN A 258 -17.06 15.84 -39.47
C GLN A 258 -18.12 16.63 -40.22
N VAL A 259 -18.76 17.62 -39.59
CA VAL A 259 -19.75 18.48 -40.25
C VAL A 259 -19.12 19.29 -41.39
N ALA A 260 -17.92 19.84 -41.16
CA ALA A 260 -17.18 20.63 -42.15
C ALA A 260 -16.48 19.79 -43.24
N GLN A 261 -16.48 18.45 -43.13
CA GLN A 261 -15.72 17.55 -44.01
C GLN A 261 -14.24 17.92 -44.17
N ILE A 262 -13.61 18.37 -43.07
CA ILE A 262 -12.16 18.70 -43.03
C ILE A 262 -11.49 18.02 -41.83
N SER A 263 -10.17 18.05 -41.76
CA SER A 263 -9.47 17.44 -40.62
C SER A 263 -9.71 18.20 -39.31
N LYS A 264 -9.68 17.47 -38.18
CA LYS A 264 -9.71 18.06 -36.81
C LYS A 264 -8.68 19.17 -36.64
N SER A 265 -7.49 18.99 -37.20
CA SER A 265 -6.39 19.96 -37.13
C SER A 265 -6.69 21.21 -37.95
N ALA A 266 -7.35 21.09 -39.11
CA ALA A 266 -7.79 22.23 -39.91
C ALA A 266 -8.81 23.09 -39.16
N VAL A 267 -9.85 22.48 -38.56
CA VAL A 267 -10.81 23.18 -37.69
C VAL A 267 -10.11 23.87 -36.53
N ALA A 268 -9.21 23.17 -35.83
CA ALA A 268 -8.47 23.72 -34.69
C ALA A 268 -7.63 24.95 -35.07
N ASN A 269 -6.92 24.89 -36.20
CA ASN A 269 -6.11 26.00 -36.69
C ASN A 269 -6.98 27.20 -37.10
N ARG A 270 -8.10 26.96 -37.78
CA ARG A 270 -9.04 28.01 -38.19
C ARG A 270 -9.66 28.71 -36.96
N LEU A 271 -10.09 27.95 -35.95
CA LEU A 271 -10.59 28.50 -34.69
C LEU A 271 -9.52 29.28 -33.91
N ARG A 272 -8.27 28.80 -33.90
CA ARG A 272 -7.15 29.54 -33.28
C ARG A 272 -6.91 30.88 -33.97
N ARG A 273 -6.96 30.91 -35.31
CA ARG A 273 -6.86 32.14 -36.11
C ARG A 273 -8.00 33.11 -35.81
N LEU A 274 -9.25 32.63 -35.76
CA LEU A 274 -10.42 33.44 -35.40
C LEU A 274 -10.28 34.09 -34.01
N VAL A 275 -9.84 33.31 -33.01
CA VAL A 275 -9.56 33.84 -31.67
C VAL A 275 -8.45 34.90 -31.70
N GLY A 276 -7.37 34.65 -32.46
CA GLY A 276 -6.29 35.61 -32.63
C GLY A 276 -6.72 36.91 -33.33
N LEU A 277 -7.60 36.84 -34.33
CA LEU A 277 -8.17 38.00 -35.03
C LEU A 277 -9.10 38.82 -34.13
N ALA A 278 -9.88 38.15 -33.28
CA ALA A 278 -10.77 38.82 -32.32
C ALA A 278 -10.00 39.57 -31.22
N ASN A 279 -8.85 39.04 -30.80
CA ASN A 279 -8.01 39.64 -29.77
C ASN A 279 -7.06 40.71 -30.32
N ARG A 280 -6.74 40.69 -31.62
CA ARG A 280 -6.01 41.79 -32.28
C ARG A 280 -6.95 42.96 -32.54
N ASN A 281 -6.80 44.00 -31.73
CA ASN A 281 -7.35 45.32 -32.03
C ASN A 281 -6.68 45.85 -33.32
N GLY A 282 -7.39 45.77 -34.43
CA GLY A 282 -7.32 46.75 -35.53
C GLY A 282 -5.98 47.12 -36.16
N LEU A 283 -4.89 46.35 -36.01
CA LEU A 283 -3.65 46.62 -36.73
C LEU A 283 -3.35 45.46 -37.68
N ILE A 284 -3.52 45.81 -38.96
CA ILE A 284 -3.07 45.11 -40.15
C ILE A 284 -1.53 45.20 -40.14
N ASP A 285 -0.85 44.07 -40.38
CA ASP A 285 0.32 44.05 -41.25
C ASP A 285 -0.17 43.50 -42.59
#